data_AF-A0A1B1AE74-F1
#
_entry.id   AF-A0A1B1AE74-F1
#
_cell.length_a   1.000
_cell.length_b   1.000
_cell.length_c   1.000
_cell.angle_alpha   90.00
_cell.angle_beta   90.00
_cell.angle_gamma   90.00
#
_symmetry.space_group_name_H-M   'P 1'
#
loop_
_entity.id
_entity.type
_entity.pdbx_description
1 polymer ?
#
loop_
_entity_poly.entity_id
_entity_poly.type
_entity_poly.pdbx_seq_one_letter_code
_entity_poly.pdbx_strand_id
1 'polypeptide(L)'
;MSGWGGIWDRDLYKCLLNGAVAPFERWTCELADDLAGREVDLVVADAWQFYNVAHDLTHLMARLATARASAVLRRPIAFFDYPVVPDEMAPGVSRQRAVATLRLNKAEAMSKRAAAAAIADIAGDATDIEAVEGNHAFARESFREPPALQTLLQTPCETPLYERFGEQRVQSNIYFDVIRWGHVRAISEALVASYGSN
;
A
#
# COMPACT_ATOMS: atom_id res chain seq x y z
N MET A 1 19.15 -4.35 -16.09
CA MET A 1 17.75 -4.39 -15.61
C MET A 1 17.78 -4.41 -14.09
N SER A 2 17.69 -3.23 -13.47
CA SER A 2 17.41 -3.10 -12.04
C SER A 2 15.94 -2.75 -11.95
N GLY A 3 15.08 -3.75 -11.74
CA GLY A 3 13.67 -3.51 -11.49
C GLY A 3 13.47 -2.83 -10.14
N TRP A 4 12.33 -2.18 -9.97
CA TRP A 4 11.82 -1.78 -8.68
C TRP A 4 11.70 -2.96 -7.70
N GLY A 5 11.77 -2.67 -6.41
CA GLY A 5 11.55 -3.66 -5.34
C GLY A 5 12.81 -4.24 -4.70
N GLY A 6 14.00 -3.72 -4.99
CA GLY A 6 15.27 -4.16 -4.38
C GLY A 6 15.55 -3.59 -2.98
N ILE A 7 14.51 -3.21 -2.23
CA ILE A 7 14.65 -2.42 -1.01
C ILE A 7 14.11 -3.19 0.17
N TRP A 8 14.96 -3.30 1.19
CA TRP A 8 14.60 -3.92 2.44
C TRP A 8 13.76 -2.94 3.26
N ASP A 9 12.81 -3.44 4.04
CA ASP A 9 11.99 -2.63 4.94
C ASP A 9 12.80 -1.67 5.79
N ARG A 10 13.99 -2.10 6.25
CA ARG A 10 14.93 -1.27 7.02
C ARG A 10 15.37 0.00 6.29
N ASP A 11 15.50 -0.05 4.97
CA ASP A 11 16.01 1.04 4.15
C ASP A 11 14.86 2.04 3.86
N LEU A 12 13.65 1.55 3.64
CA LEU A 12 12.43 2.37 3.62
C LEU A 12 12.23 3.08 4.98
N TYR A 13 12.42 2.35 6.09
CA TYR A 13 12.32 2.90 7.44
C TYR A 13 13.28 4.07 7.66
N LYS A 14 14.55 3.90 7.26
CA LYS A 14 15.56 4.97 7.34
C LYS A 14 15.20 6.16 6.48
N CYS A 15 14.67 5.96 5.27
CA CYS A 15 14.27 7.07 4.41
C CYS A 15 13.17 7.90 5.07
N LEU A 16 12.18 7.27 5.69
CA LEU A 16 11.09 7.94 6.39
C LEU A 16 11.55 8.72 7.61
N LEU A 17 12.35 8.10 8.48
CA LEU A 17 12.88 8.76 9.68
C LEU A 17 13.77 9.97 9.33
N ASN A 18 14.49 9.90 8.22
CA ASN A 18 15.35 11.00 7.75
C ASN A 18 14.64 12.02 6.85
N GLY A 19 13.33 11.84 6.56
CA GLY A 19 12.61 12.69 5.59
C GLY A 19 13.21 12.66 4.17
N ALA A 20 13.87 11.57 3.79
CA ALA A 20 14.52 11.45 2.50
C ALA A 20 13.49 11.16 1.39
N VAL A 21 13.05 12.21 0.69
CA VAL A 21 12.02 12.15 -0.36
C VAL A 21 12.55 11.60 -1.69
N ALA A 22 13.78 11.97 -2.07
CA ALA A 22 14.34 11.65 -3.40
C ALA A 22 14.28 10.16 -3.80
N PRO A 23 14.50 9.18 -2.89
CA PRO A 23 14.31 7.78 -3.23
C PRO A 23 12.89 7.46 -3.69
N PHE A 24 11.85 7.98 -3.01
CA PHE A 24 10.45 7.75 -3.37
C PHE A 24 10.05 8.43 -4.69
N GLU A 25 10.65 9.57 -5.03
CA GLU A 25 10.43 10.23 -6.33
C GLU A 25 11.04 9.43 -7.47
N ARG A 26 12.32 9.04 -7.33
CA ARG A 26 13.01 8.17 -8.30
C ARG A 26 12.23 6.88 -8.48
N TRP A 27 11.89 6.30 -7.32
CA TRP A 27 10.76 5.44 -7.06
C TRP A 27 9.69 5.58 -8.15
N THR A 28 8.72 6.42 -7.82
CA THR A 28 7.51 6.70 -8.59
C THR A 28 7.77 6.92 -10.09
N CYS A 29 8.87 7.59 -10.47
CA CYS A 29 9.24 7.79 -11.87
C CYS A 29 9.56 6.47 -12.58
N GLU A 30 10.43 5.63 -12.00
CA GLU A 30 10.79 4.33 -12.58
C GLU A 30 9.54 3.43 -12.74
N LEU A 31 8.56 3.52 -11.83
CA LEU A 31 7.30 2.76 -11.95
C LEU A 31 6.44 3.33 -13.08
N ALA A 32 6.32 4.65 -13.19
CA ALA A 32 5.56 5.27 -14.28
C ALA A 32 6.13 4.89 -15.65
N ASP A 33 7.45 4.86 -15.78
CA ASP A 33 8.13 4.48 -17.02
C ASP A 33 7.90 2.99 -17.36
N ASP A 34 7.92 2.08 -16.37
CA ASP A 34 7.60 0.66 -16.57
C ASP A 34 6.12 0.44 -16.94
N LEU A 35 5.18 1.12 -16.26
CA LEU A 35 3.75 1.06 -16.58
C LEU A 35 3.46 1.55 -18.01
N ALA A 36 4.08 2.66 -18.41
CA ALA A 36 3.95 3.19 -19.78
C ALA A 36 4.61 2.27 -20.81
N GLY A 37 5.82 1.77 -20.54
CA GLY A 37 6.54 0.88 -21.45
C GLY A 37 5.87 -0.47 -21.68
N ARG A 38 5.07 -0.93 -20.71
CA ARG A 38 4.25 -2.15 -20.81
C ARG A 38 2.85 -1.89 -21.37
N GLU A 39 2.48 -0.64 -21.55
CA GLU A 39 1.14 -0.22 -21.99
C GLU A 39 0.02 -0.86 -21.16
N VAL A 40 0.13 -0.83 -19.82
CA VAL A 40 -0.89 -1.46 -18.97
C VAL A 40 -2.24 -0.73 -19.05
N ASP A 41 -3.33 -1.49 -18.90
CA ASP A 41 -4.70 -0.93 -18.88
C ASP A 41 -5.22 -0.66 -17.47
N LEU A 42 -4.66 -1.36 -16.48
CA LEU A 42 -5.16 -1.39 -15.11
C LEU A 42 -4.02 -1.62 -14.13
N VAL A 43 -4.06 -0.88 -13.02
CA VAL A 43 -3.18 -1.02 -11.86
C VAL A 43 -4.03 -1.29 -10.62
N VAL A 44 -3.62 -2.30 -9.84
CA VAL A 44 -4.12 -2.53 -8.49
C VAL A 44 -2.97 -2.33 -7.53
N ALA A 45 -3.20 -1.58 -6.45
CA ALA A 45 -2.26 -1.44 -5.35
C ALA A 45 -2.95 -1.76 -4.02
N ASP A 46 -2.16 -1.94 -2.97
CA ASP A 46 -2.70 -2.06 -1.61
C ASP A 46 -3.51 -0.81 -1.24
N ALA A 47 -4.56 -0.98 -0.45
CA ALA A 47 -5.36 0.14 0.02
C ALA A 47 -4.62 0.94 1.09
N TRP A 48 -4.89 2.25 1.11
CA TRP A 48 -4.42 3.12 2.18
C TRP A 48 -5.21 2.82 3.46
N GLN A 49 -4.59 2.10 4.38
CA GLN A 49 -5.28 1.53 5.55
C GLN A 49 -4.69 1.95 6.90
N PHE A 50 -3.64 2.78 6.90
CA PHE A 50 -2.90 3.11 8.12
C PHE A 50 -2.35 1.88 8.85
N TYR A 51 -2.27 0.74 8.15
CA TYR A 51 -1.88 -0.57 8.68
C TYR A 51 -0.37 -0.76 8.66
N ASN A 52 0.24 -0.50 7.51
CA ASN A 52 1.68 -0.59 7.29
C ASN A 52 2.12 0.57 6.39
N VAL A 53 3.19 1.24 6.78
CA VAL A 53 3.72 2.40 6.03
C VAL A 53 4.17 2.02 4.62
N ALA A 54 4.69 0.82 4.42
CA ALA A 54 5.09 0.35 3.09
C ALA A 54 3.89 0.21 2.15
N HIS A 55 2.76 -0.33 2.62
CA HIS A 55 1.52 -0.43 1.84
C HIS A 55 0.98 0.96 1.49
N ASP A 56 0.88 1.85 2.49
CA ASP A 56 0.36 3.21 2.29
C ASP A 56 1.22 4.00 1.29
N LEU A 57 2.55 3.98 1.42
CA LEU A 57 3.42 4.68 0.47
C LEU A 57 3.43 4.02 -0.91
N THR A 58 3.34 2.70 -0.99
CA THR A 58 3.21 1.99 -2.28
C THR A 58 1.92 2.37 -2.98
N HIS A 59 0.80 2.48 -2.26
CA HIS A 59 -0.47 2.99 -2.79
C HIS A 59 -0.28 4.37 -3.44
N LEU A 60 0.31 5.31 -2.69
CA LEU A 60 0.52 6.67 -3.17
C LEU A 60 1.42 6.70 -4.41
N MET A 61 2.58 6.03 -4.35
CA MET A 61 3.51 5.99 -5.48
C MET A 61 2.86 5.33 -6.71
N ALA A 62 2.17 4.20 -6.55
CA ALA A 62 1.48 3.54 -7.65
C ALA A 62 0.42 4.42 -8.29
N ARG A 63 -0.33 5.18 -7.48
CA ARG A 63 -1.35 6.10 -7.97
C ARG A 63 -0.74 7.26 -8.77
N LEU A 64 0.31 7.89 -8.26
CA LEU A 64 1.03 8.97 -8.95
C LEU A 64 1.69 8.46 -10.25
N ALA A 65 2.31 7.28 -10.20
CA ALA A 65 2.91 6.64 -11.35
C ALA A 65 1.86 6.31 -12.43
N THR A 66 0.69 5.82 -12.04
CA THR A 66 -0.42 5.51 -12.95
C THR A 66 -0.95 6.77 -13.64
N ALA A 67 -1.09 7.88 -12.90
CA ALA A 67 -1.49 9.16 -13.48
C ALA A 67 -0.48 9.66 -14.52
N ARG A 68 0.82 9.57 -14.21
CA ARG A 68 1.90 9.92 -15.13
C ARG A 68 1.93 9.03 -16.37
N ALA A 69 1.84 7.71 -16.20
CA ALA A 69 1.81 6.75 -17.30
C ALA A 69 0.60 6.99 -18.21
N SER A 70 -0.58 7.28 -17.63
CA SER A 70 -1.79 7.65 -18.38
C SER A 70 -1.55 8.89 -19.26
N ALA A 71 -0.88 9.91 -18.73
CA ALA A 71 -0.54 11.13 -19.47
C ALA A 71 0.43 10.85 -20.63
N VAL A 72 1.47 10.03 -20.40
CA VAL A 72 2.44 9.62 -21.42
C VAL A 72 1.76 8.86 -22.56
N LEU A 73 0.90 7.89 -22.22
CA LEU A 73 0.17 7.07 -23.19
C LEU A 73 -1.02 7.80 -23.83
N ARG A 74 -1.39 8.99 -23.32
CA ARG A 74 -2.57 9.77 -23.72
C ARG A 74 -3.87 8.96 -23.68
N ARG A 75 -3.99 8.07 -22.70
CA ARG A 75 -5.19 7.27 -22.44
C ARG A 75 -5.33 7.00 -20.94
N PRO A 76 -6.56 6.86 -20.43
CA PRO A 76 -6.75 6.51 -19.03
C PRO A 76 -6.25 5.09 -18.75
N ILE A 77 -5.53 4.93 -17.63
CA ILE A 77 -5.24 3.64 -17.00
C ILE A 77 -6.13 3.54 -15.76
N ALA A 78 -6.86 2.44 -15.60
CA ALA A 78 -7.70 2.25 -14.42
C ALA A 78 -6.83 2.03 -13.17
N PHE A 79 -7.22 2.62 -12.04
CA PHE A 79 -6.56 2.41 -10.77
C PHE A 79 -7.56 1.99 -9.71
N PHE A 80 -7.31 0.85 -9.07
CA PHE A 80 -8.10 0.34 -7.97
C PHE A 80 -7.20 0.02 -6.78
N ASP A 81 -7.78 0.02 -5.59
CA ASP A 81 -7.10 -0.50 -4.41
C ASP A 81 -7.68 -1.84 -3.94
N TYR A 82 -6.83 -2.59 -3.25
CA TYR A 82 -7.12 -3.86 -2.63
C TYR A 82 -6.85 -3.76 -1.13
N PRO A 83 -7.85 -3.94 -0.25
CA PRO A 83 -7.63 -3.95 1.19
C PRO A 83 -6.80 -5.17 1.58
N VAL A 84 -5.60 -4.93 2.13
CA VAL A 84 -4.69 -5.98 2.59
C VAL A 84 -5.13 -6.57 3.92
N VAL A 85 -5.85 -5.78 4.73
CA VAL A 85 -6.51 -6.23 5.95
C VAL A 85 -8.01 -5.94 5.89
N PRO A 86 -8.85 -6.70 6.63
CA PRO A 86 -10.27 -6.43 6.77
C PRO A 86 -10.54 -5.00 7.28
N ASP A 87 -11.69 -4.42 6.91
CA ASP A 87 -12.04 -3.06 7.33
C ASP A 87 -12.17 -2.95 8.86
N GLU A 88 -12.53 -4.04 9.55
CA GLU A 88 -12.56 -4.16 11.01
C GLU A 88 -11.16 -4.01 11.63
N MET A 89 -10.12 -4.38 10.89
CA MET A 89 -8.72 -4.28 11.32
C MET A 89 -8.07 -2.96 10.92
N ALA A 90 -8.76 -2.07 10.21
CA ALA A 90 -8.21 -0.77 9.78
C ALA A 90 -9.08 0.40 10.31
N PRO A 91 -9.03 0.68 11.63
CA PRO A 91 -9.87 1.69 12.23
C PRO A 91 -9.49 3.10 11.72
N GLY A 92 -10.49 3.98 11.63
CA GLY A 92 -10.32 5.33 11.08
C GLY A 92 -10.29 5.42 9.54
N VAL A 93 -10.33 4.28 8.82
CA VAL A 93 -10.42 4.26 7.36
C VAL A 93 -11.87 4.23 6.91
N SER A 94 -12.24 5.09 5.95
CA SER A 94 -13.60 5.09 5.41
C SER A 94 -13.86 3.81 4.63
N ARG A 95 -14.98 3.14 4.93
CA ARG A 95 -15.42 1.92 4.23
C ARG A 95 -15.85 2.27 2.82
N GLN A 96 -14.93 2.12 1.89
CA GLN A 96 -15.14 2.26 0.45
C GLN A 96 -15.94 1.05 -0.07
N ARG A 97 -16.94 1.30 -0.93
CA ARG A 97 -17.70 0.23 -1.57
C ARG A 97 -16.83 -0.44 -2.64
N ALA A 98 -16.85 -1.77 -2.68
CA ALA A 98 -16.20 -2.52 -3.76
C ALA A 98 -16.87 -2.23 -5.11
N VAL A 99 -16.07 -1.89 -6.11
CA VAL A 99 -16.49 -1.74 -7.51
C VAL A 99 -16.45 -3.05 -8.27
N ALA A 100 -15.57 -3.97 -7.84
CA ALA A 100 -15.51 -5.33 -8.33
C ALA A 100 -15.22 -6.30 -7.20
N THR A 101 -15.68 -7.55 -7.35
CA THR A 101 -15.36 -8.63 -6.41
C THR A 101 -15.08 -9.89 -7.20
N LEU A 102 -13.87 -10.41 -7.08
CA LEU A 102 -13.51 -11.74 -7.57
C LEU A 102 -13.88 -12.77 -6.51
N ARG A 103 -14.51 -13.87 -6.93
CA ARG A 103 -14.73 -15.05 -6.09
C ARG A 103 -13.86 -16.17 -6.60
N LEU A 104 -12.89 -16.56 -5.79
CA LEU A 104 -12.00 -17.67 -6.09
C LEU A 104 -12.73 -18.99 -5.84
N ASN A 105 -12.55 -19.92 -6.75
CA ASN A 105 -13.01 -21.28 -6.53
C ASN A 105 -12.15 -21.96 -5.43
N LYS A 106 -12.58 -23.14 -4.98
CA LYS A 106 -11.89 -23.84 -3.88
C LYS A 106 -10.41 -24.12 -4.16
N ALA A 107 -10.07 -24.51 -5.40
CA ALA A 107 -8.69 -24.80 -5.76
C ALA A 107 -7.82 -23.54 -5.76
N GLU A 108 -8.33 -22.44 -6.31
CA GLU A 108 -7.66 -21.13 -6.32
C GLU A 108 -7.46 -20.60 -4.90
N ALA A 109 -8.49 -20.66 -4.05
CA ALA A 109 -8.41 -20.23 -2.65
C ALA A 109 -7.38 -21.06 -1.85
N MET A 110 -7.34 -22.38 -2.05
CA MET A 110 -6.32 -23.24 -1.44
C MET A 110 -4.91 -22.90 -1.94
N SER A 111 -4.76 -22.64 -3.24
CA SER A 111 -3.47 -22.22 -3.82
C SER A 111 -2.99 -20.88 -3.24
N LYS A 112 -3.88 -19.89 -3.12
CA LYS A 112 -3.59 -18.59 -2.49
C LYS A 112 -3.17 -18.76 -1.04
N ARG A 113 -3.90 -19.59 -0.28
CA ARG A 113 -3.57 -19.89 1.12
C ARG A 113 -2.20 -20.58 1.27
N ALA A 114 -1.91 -21.55 0.41
CA ALA A 114 -0.62 -22.22 0.42
C ALA A 114 0.54 -21.26 0.08
N ALA A 115 0.32 -20.34 -0.87
CA ALA A 115 1.29 -19.31 -1.21
C ALA A 115 1.54 -18.35 -0.04
N ALA A 116 0.48 -17.90 0.65
CA ALA A 116 0.60 -17.04 1.84
C ALA A 116 1.37 -17.75 2.97
N ALA A 117 1.06 -19.02 3.23
CA ALA A 117 1.73 -19.82 4.27
C ALA A 117 3.21 -20.12 3.97
N ALA A 118 3.62 -20.06 2.71
CA ALA A 118 5.02 -20.28 2.31
C ALA A 118 5.94 -19.09 2.60
N ILE A 119 5.37 -17.90 2.91
CA ILE A 119 6.11 -16.68 3.19
C ILE A 119 5.99 -16.38 4.69
N ALA A 120 7.09 -16.57 5.43
CA ALA A 120 7.08 -16.53 6.90
C ALA A 120 6.49 -15.23 7.47
N ASP A 121 6.83 -14.08 6.88
CA ASP A 121 6.34 -12.78 7.34
C ASP A 121 4.85 -12.54 7.02
N ILE A 122 4.30 -13.24 6.03
CA ILE A 122 2.87 -13.13 5.64
C ILE A 122 2.01 -14.14 6.41
N ALA A 123 2.57 -15.28 6.83
CA ALA A 123 1.82 -16.33 7.50
C ALA A 123 1.16 -15.87 8.81
N GLY A 124 1.80 -14.96 9.54
CA GLY A 124 1.23 -14.33 10.74
C GLY A 124 -0.01 -13.50 10.42
N ASP A 125 0.15 -12.51 9.53
CA ASP A 125 -0.95 -11.64 9.09
C ASP A 125 -2.11 -12.43 8.49
N ALA A 126 -1.80 -13.46 7.69
CA ALA A 126 -2.78 -14.35 7.09
C ALA A 126 -3.64 -15.10 8.14
N THR A 127 -3.05 -15.45 9.28
CA THR A 127 -3.77 -16.10 10.38
C THR A 127 -4.73 -15.12 11.05
N ASP A 128 -4.30 -13.89 11.31
CA ASP A 128 -5.11 -12.85 11.92
C ASP A 128 -6.28 -12.45 11.01
N ILE A 129 -6.03 -12.31 9.70
CA ILE A 129 -7.06 -12.02 8.70
C ILE A 129 -8.09 -13.15 8.65
N GLU A 130 -7.65 -14.41 8.63
CA GLU A 130 -8.55 -15.56 8.64
C GLU A 130 -9.39 -15.64 9.92
N ALA A 131 -8.85 -15.25 11.07
CA ALA A 131 -9.61 -15.19 12.32
C ALA A 131 -10.77 -14.18 12.26
N VAL A 132 -10.64 -13.12 11.46
CA VAL A 132 -11.67 -12.09 11.28
C VAL A 132 -12.65 -12.44 10.15
N GLU A 133 -12.16 -12.82 8.97
CA GLU A 133 -13.00 -13.04 7.78
C GLU A 133 -13.43 -14.50 7.56
N GLY A 134 -12.85 -15.44 8.30
CA GLY A 134 -13.08 -16.88 8.16
C GLY A 134 -12.80 -17.35 6.73
N ASN A 135 -13.74 -18.12 6.18
CA ASN A 135 -13.62 -18.70 4.84
C ASN A 135 -13.54 -17.64 3.71
N HIS A 136 -13.87 -16.38 3.98
CA HIS A 136 -13.83 -15.32 2.96
C HIS A 136 -12.41 -14.80 2.69
N ALA A 137 -11.49 -14.89 3.66
CA ALA A 137 -10.13 -14.34 3.60
C ALA A 137 -9.36 -14.72 2.32
N PHE A 138 -9.54 -15.95 1.85
CA PHE A 138 -8.87 -16.48 0.66
C PHE A 138 -9.81 -16.72 -0.52
N ALA A 139 -11.13 -16.59 -0.33
CA ALA A 139 -12.12 -16.92 -1.35
C ALA A 139 -12.67 -15.67 -2.05
N ARG A 140 -12.44 -14.48 -1.52
CA ARG A 140 -12.98 -13.23 -2.04
C ARG A 140 -11.88 -12.17 -2.15
N GLU A 141 -11.81 -11.50 -3.28
CA GLU A 141 -10.95 -10.33 -3.47
C GLU A 141 -11.83 -9.16 -3.90
N SER A 142 -11.76 -8.05 -3.17
CA SER A 142 -12.59 -6.88 -3.42
C SER A 142 -11.72 -5.72 -3.89
N PHE A 143 -12.04 -5.16 -5.04
CA PHE A 143 -11.36 -3.99 -5.59
C PHE A 143 -12.23 -2.77 -5.40
N ARG A 144 -11.64 -1.65 -4.98
CA ARG A 144 -12.37 -0.42 -4.66
C ARG A 144 -11.78 0.75 -5.43
N GLU A 145 -12.59 1.80 -5.61
CA GLU A 145 -12.06 3.08 -6.03
C GLU A 145 -11.26 3.69 -4.87
N PRO A 146 -10.05 4.22 -5.12
CA PRO A 146 -9.30 4.87 -4.07
C PRO A 146 -10.00 6.17 -3.63
N PRO A 147 -9.86 6.59 -2.36
CA PRO A 147 -10.32 7.92 -1.94
C PRO A 147 -9.62 9.03 -2.73
N ALA A 148 -10.13 10.26 -2.67
CA ALA A 148 -9.44 11.41 -3.27
C ALA A 148 -8.02 11.55 -2.68
N LEU A 149 -7.06 12.00 -3.50
CA LEU A 149 -5.67 12.13 -3.08
C LEU A 149 -5.51 13.04 -1.86
N GLN A 150 -6.31 14.12 -1.80
CA GLN A 150 -6.33 15.05 -0.68
C GLN A 150 -6.79 14.39 0.62
N THR A 151 -7.67 13.39 0.56
CA THR A 151 -8.11 12.62 1.73
C THR A 151 -6.98 11.80 2.32
N LEU A 152 -6.05 11.30 1.50
CA LEU A 152 -4.88 10.54 1.97
C LEU A 152 -3.92 11.40 2.81
N LEU A 153 -3.90 12.71 2.59
CA LEU A 153 -3.00 13.64 3.28
C LEU A 153 -3.61 14.21 4.58
N GLN A 154 -4.88 13.91 4.86
CA GLN A 154 -5.54 14.37 6.07
C GLN A 154 -4.99 13.64 7.29
N THR A 155 -4.89 14.35 8.41
CA THR A 155 -4.51 13.74 9.69
C THR A 155 -5.53 12.66 10.05
N PRO A 156 -5.08 11.43 10.36
CA PRO A 156 -5.98 10.34 10.71
C PRO A 156 -6.68 10.65 12.03
N CYS A 157 -7.96 10.28 12.12
CA CYS A 157 -8.78 10.48 13.32
C CYS A 157 -8.32 9.59 14.49
N GLU A 158 -7.67 8.48 14.18
CA GLU A 158 -7.12 7.52 15.14
C GLU A 158 -5.62 7.35 14.90
N THR A 159 -4.88 6.94 15.93
CA THR A 159 -3.47 6.60 15.78
C THR A 159 -3.31 5.45 14.78
N PRO A 160 -2.50 5.60 13.72
CA PRO A 160 -2.23 4.53 12.77
C PRO A 160 -1.73 3.26 13.44
N LEU A 161 -2.10 2.10 12.88
CA LEU A 161 -1.68 0.80 13.39
C LEU A 161 -0.18 0.60 13.32
N TYR A 162 0.46 1.07 12.25
CA TYR A 162 1.92 1.01 12.14
C TYR A 162 2.63 1.78 13.27
N GLU A 163 2.02 2.82 13.84
CA GLU A 163 2.59 3.51 15.01
C GLU A 163 2.52 2.62 16.24
N ARG A 164 1.35 2.01 16.49
CA ARG A 164 1.15 1.09 17.62
C ARG A 164 2.08 -0.11 17.55
N PHE A 165 2.22 -0.72 16.36
CA PHE A 165 3.16 -1.81 16.14
C PHE A 165 4.62 -1.34 16.27
N GLY A 166 4.92 -0.13 15.81
CA GLY A 166 6.24 0.49 15.98
C GLY A 166 6.60 0.69 17.45
N GLU A 167 5.67 1.19 18.25
CA GLU A 167 5.83 1.37 19.70
C GLU A 167 6.11 0.04 20.42
N GLN A 168 5.33 -1.00 20.11
CA GLN A 168 5.54 -2.34 20.65
C GLN A 168 6.92 -2.91 20.28
N ARG A 169 7.38 -2.66 19.04
CA ARG A 169 8.69 -3.11 18.57
C ARG A 169 9.84 -2.31 19.20
N VAL A 170 9.67 -1.03 19.49
CA VAL A 170 10.63 -0.25 20.29
C VAL A 170 10.70 -0.77 21.72
N GLN A 171 9.56 -1.02 22.36
CA GLN A 171 9.50 -1.60 23.71
C GLN A 171 10.16 -2.99 23.78
N SER A 172 10.08 -3.75 22.68
CA SER A 172 10.71 -5.07 22.54
C SER A 172 12.19 -5.00 22.10
N ASN A 173 12.78 -3.82 22.00
CA ASN A 173 14.15 -3.58 21.52
C ASN A 173 14.43 -4.10 20.09
N ILE A 174 13.38 -4.20 19.26
CA ILE A 174 13.49 -4.60 17.85
C ILE A 174 13.76 -3.36 16.99
N TYR A 175 13.06 -2.25 17.27
CA TYR A 175 13.23 -0.97 16.58
C TYR A 175 13.89 0.05 17.49
N PHE A 176 14.64 0.98 16.88
CA PHE A 176 15.22 2.12 17.60
C PHE A 176 14.22 3.28 17.74
N ASP A 177 13.37 3.48 16.73
CA ASP A 177 12.44 4.60 16.68
C ASP A 177 11.11 4.19 16.03
N VAL A 178 10.05 4.96 16.32
CA VAL A 178 8.71 4.76 15.78
C VAL A 178 8.49 5.69 14.60
N ILE A 179 8.07 5.13 13.46
CA ILE A 179 7.55 5.97 12.37
C ILE A 179 6.20 6.51 12.78
N ARG A 180 6.09 7.84 12.80
CA ARG A 180 4.86 8.58 13.09
C ARG A 180 4.19 9.04 11.81
N TRP A 181 2.90 9.34 11.89
CA TRP A 181 2.13 9.95 10.80
C TRP A 181 2.83 11.18 10.22
N GLY A 182 3.47 12.00 11.06
CA GLY A 182 4.23 13.16 10.61
C GLY A 182 5.32 12.83 9.59
N HIS A 183 6.00 11.69 9.73
CA HIS A 183 7.01 11.24 8.76
C HIS A 183 6.35 10.82 7.44
N VAL A 184 5.27 10.04 7.52
CA VAL A 184 4.53 9.57 6.33
C VAL A 184 3.92 10.75 5.57
N ARG A 185 3.30 11.69 6.28
CA ARG A 185 2.71 12.90 5.71
C ARG A 185 3.76 13.75 5.00
N ALA A 186 4.91 13.99 5.63
CA ALA A 186 5.97 14.81 5.03
C ALA A 186 6.46 14.25 3.68
N ILE A 187 6.69 12.93 3.61
CA ILE A 187 7.04 12.27 2.35
C ILE A 187 5.88 12.36 1.35
N SER A 188 4.65 12.10 1.80
CA SER A 188 3.47 12.08 0.95
C SER A 188 3.17 13.45 0.32
N GLU A 189 3.22 14.52 1.12
CA GLU A 189 3.03 15.90 0.65
C GLU A 189 4.10 16.29 -0.37
N ALA A 190 5.37 15.95 -0.11
CA ALA A 190 6.45 16.22 -1.04
C ALA A 190 6.27 15.48 -2.37
N LEU A 191 5.90 14.19 -2.34
CA LEU A 191 5.60 13.42 -3.54
C LEU A 191 4.44 14.02 -4.34
N VAL A 192 3.33 14.37 -3.67
CA VAL A 192 2.17 14.96 -4.34
C VAL A 192 2.54 16.31 -4.97
N ALA A 193 3.32 17.15 -4.29
CA ALA A 193 3.77 18.43 -4.82
C ALA A 193 4.63 18.27 -6.09
N SER A 194 5.53 17.28 -6.11
CA SER A 194 6.39 16.99 -7.27
C SER A 194 5.62 16.51 -8.51
N TYR A 195 4.40 15.97 -8.32
CA TYR A 195 3.55 15.46 -9.41
C TYR A 195 2.37 16.37 -9.76
N GLY A 196 1.98 17.30 -8.88
CA GLY A 196 0.94 18.30 -9.14
C GLY A 196 1.42 19.57 -9.85
N SER A 197 2.75 19.71 -10.05
CA SER A 197 3.36 20.91 -10.64
C SER A 197 3.74 20.78 -12.12
N ASN A 198 3.29 19.71 -12.81
CA ASN A 198 3.57 19.46 -14.23
C ASN A 198 2.31 19.54 -15.10
#